data_AF-A0A7R6X4L4-F1
#
_entry.id   AF-A0A7R6X4L4-F1
#
_cell.length_a   1.000
_cell.length_b   1.000
_cell.length_c   1.000
_cell.angle_alpha   90.00
_cell.angle_beta   90.00
_cell.angle_gamma   90.00
#
_symmetry.space_group_name_H-M   'P 1'
#
loop_
_entity.id
_entity.type
_entity.pdbx_description
1 polymer ?
#
loop_
_entity_poly.entity_id
_entity_poly.type
_entity_poly.pdbx_seq_one_letter_code
_entity_poly.pdbx_strand_id
1 'polypeptide(L)' 'MSQTIQPPILPEGSPDRAVNCEVALEAAFAALVAESEAQGWTAQETAETLLKIATEHIHLLGAAVEPKA' A
#
# COMPACT_ATOMS: atom_id res chain seq x y z
N MET A 1 6.04 0.37 -18.77
CA MET A 1 6.85 1.34 -18.00
C MET A 1 6.47 1.13 -16.54
N SER A 2 7.37 0.63 -15.70
CA SER A 2 7.15 0.57 -14.26
C SER A 2 7.16 2.00 -13.71
N GLN A 3 6.03 2.49 -13.19
CA GLN A 3 5.99 3.79 -12.51
C GLN A 3 6.86 3.73 -11.26
N THR A 4 7.73 4.72 -11.10
CA THR A 4 8.61 4.83 -9.93
C THR A 4 7.86 5.51 -8.79
N ILE A 5 7.62 4.78 -7.70
CA ILE A 5 7.07 5.33 -6.45
C ILE A 5 8.07 6.37 -5.92
N GLN A 6 7.61 7.60 -5.73
CA GLN A 6 8.43 8.68 -5.20
C GLN A 6 8.49 8.62 -3.67
N PRO A 7 9.60 9.06 -3.05
CA PRO A 7 9.66 9.17 -1.59
C PRO A 7 8.66 10.23 -1.09
N PRO A 8 8.19 10.11 0.16
CA PRO A 8 7.37 11.16 0.77
C PRO A 8 8.10 12.50 0.78
N ILE A 9 7.46 13.56 0.29
CA ILE A 9 8.03 14.92 0.24
C ILE A 9 7.90 15.68 1.57
N LEU A 10 7.02 15.24 2.47
CA LEU A 10 6.81 15.86 3.77
C LEU A 10 7.55 15.12 4.90
N PRO A 11 8.06 15.84 5.92
CA PRO A 11 8.77 15.25 7.03
C PRO A 11 7.86 14.42 7.93
N GLU A 12 8.46 13.43 8.60
CA GLU A 12 7.79 12.60 9.60
C GLU A 12 7.18 13.48 10.71
N GLY A 13 5.89 13.27 11.02
CA GLY A 13 5.12 14.09 11.95
C GLY A 13 4.26 15.19 11.33
N SER A 14 4.42 15.48 10.02
CA SER A 14 3.47 16.36 9.32
C SER A 14 2.09 15.70 9.20
N PRO A 15 0.99 16.39 9.56
CA PRO A 15 -0.36 15.83 9.47
C PRO A 15 -0.75 15.46 8.02
N ASP A 16 -0.19 16.16 7.04
CA ASP A 16 -0.51 15.98 5.62
C ASP A 16 0.35 14.89 4.95
N ARG A 17 1.34 14.33 5.67
CA ARG A 17 2.25 13.33 5.09
C ARG A 17 1.52 12.07 4.64
N ALA A 18 0.47 11.65 5.34
CA ALA A 18 -0.30 10.46 4.99
C ALA A 18 -0.94 10.59 3.61
N VAL A 19 -1.65 11.70 3.36
CA VAL A 19 -2.25 12.02 2.04
C VAL A 19 -1.18 12.05 0.95
N ASN A 20 0.01 12.56 1.27
CA ASN A 20 1.09 12.61 0.31
C ASN A 20 1.62 11.22 -0.08
N CYS A 21 1.74 10.32 0.89
CA CYS A 21 2.08 8.92 0.64
C CYS A 21 1.02 8.21 -0.21
N GLU A 22 -0.27 8.47 0.04
CA GLU A 22 -1.38 7.91 -0.75
C GLU A 22 -1.24 8.28 -2.22
N VAL A 23 -1.10 9.58 -2.53
CA VAL A 23 -0.93 10.07 -3.90
C VAL A 23 0.31 9.47 -4.57
N ALA A 24 1.42 9.31 -3.84
CA ALA A 24 2.64 8.72 -4.38
C ALA A 24 2.48 7.23 -4.74
N LEU A 25 1.56 6.50 -4.08
CA LEU A 25 1.30 5.07 -4.29
C LEU A 25 0.14 4.80 -5.25
N GLU A 26 -0.78 5.74 -5.43
CA GLU A 26 -2.04 5.56 -6.17
C GLU A 26 -1.84 5.01 -7.58
N ALA A 27 -0.87 5.55 -8.32
CA ALA A 27 -0.62 5.14 -9.70
C ALA A 27 -0.10 3.69 -9.79
N ALA A 28 0.82 3.31 -8.88
CA ALA A 28 1.33 1.95 -8.80
C ALA A 28 0.23 0.96 -8.33
N PHE A 29 -0.62 1.38 -7.41
CA PHE A 29 -1.78 0.60 -6.96
C PHE A 29 -2.78 0.36 -8.10
N ALA A 30 -3.12 1.40 -8.86
CA ALA A 30 -4.00 1.29 -10.01
C ALA A 30 -3.44 0.34 -11.10
N ALA A 31 -2.13 0.39 -11.34
CA ALA A 31 -1.47 -0.54 -12.26
C ALA A 31 -1.56 -2.00 -11.79
N LEU A 32 -1.40 -2.25 -10.49
CA LEU A 32 -1.54 -3.58 -9.92
C LEU A 32 -2.97 -4.11 -10.04
N VAL A 33 -3.97 -3.27 -9.72
CA VAL A 33 -5.40 -3.62 -9.89
C VAL A 33 -5.69 -3.97 -11.36
N ALA A 34 -5.28 -3.11 -12.29
CA ALA A 34 -5.52 -3.32 -13.71
C ALA A 34 -4.87 -4.61 -14.24
N GLU A 35 -3.65 -4.93 -13.79
CA GLU A 35 -2.98 -6.18 -14.14
C GLU A 35 -3.72 -7.40 -13.56
N SER A 36 -4.11 -7.36 -12.28
CA SER A 36 -4.88 -8.45 -11.65
C SER A 36 -6.19 -8.73 -12.39
N GLU A 37 -6.96 -7.68 -12.71
CA GLU A 37 -8.22 -7.81 -13.44
C GLU A 37 -7.99 -8.32 -14.87
N ALA A 38 -6.90 -7.90 -15.54
CA ALA A 38 -6.52 -8.42 -16.86
C ALA A 38 -6.20 -9.91 -16.85
N GLN A 39 -5.76 -10.46 -15.72
CA GLN A 39 -5.56 -11.90 -15.50
C GLN A 39 -6.84 -12.65 -15.11
N GLY A 40 -8.00 -11.97 -15.13
CA GLY A 40 -9.31 -12.58 -14.91
C GLY A 40 -9.80 -12.55 -13.46
N TRP A 41 -9.12 -11.83 -12.57
CA TRP A 41 -9.63 -11.60 -11.21
C TRP A 41 -10.83 -10.66 -11.27
N THR A 42 -11.80 -10.86 -10.40
CA THR A 42 -12.86 -9.87 -10.22
C THR A 42 -12.33 -8.65 -9.47
N ALA A 43 -13.01 -7.50 -9.64
CA ALA A 43 -12.70 -6.29 -8.89
C ALA A 43 -12.77 -6.52 -7.36
N GLN A 44 -13.75 -7.33 -6.91
CA GLN A 44 -13.92 -7.66 -5.50
C GLN A 44 -12.78 -8.53 -4.98
N GLU A 45 -12.43 -9.63 -5.67
CA GLU A 45 -11.30 -10.50 -5.26
C GLU A 45 -10.00 -9.72 -5.19
N THR A 46 -9.75 -8.85 -6.17
CA THR A 46 -8.56 -8.00 -6.23
C THR A 46 -8.52 -7.07 -5.02
N ALA A 47 -9.60 -6.33 -4.77
CA ALA A 47 -9.67 -5.37 -3.66
C ALA A 47 -9.54 -6.04 -2.28
N GLU A 48 -10.28 -7.13 -2.03
CA GLU A 48 -10.25 -7.85 -0.76
C GLU A 48 -8.87 -8.47 -0.49
N THR A 49 -8.24 -9.04 -1.52
CA THR A 49 -6.90 -9.63 -1.40
C THR A 49 -5.84 -8.57 -1.10
N LEU A 50 -5.86 -7.44 -1.82
CA LEU A 50 -4.92 -6.35 -1.58
C LEU A 50 -5.08 -5.75 -0.17
N LEU A 51 -6.31 -5.57 0.29
CA LEU A 51 -6.60 -5.12 1.65
C LEU A 51 -6.04 -6.09 2.69
N LYS A 52 -6.25 -7.41 2.49
CA LYS A 52 -5.74 -8.44 3.38
C LYS A 52 -4.21 -8.39 3.48
N ILE A 53 -3.51 -8.35 2.34
CA ILE A 53 -2.03 -8.28 2.30
C ILE A 53 -1.52 -7.04 3.04
N ALA A 54 -2.12 -5.86 2.79
CA ALA A 54 -1.72 -4.63 3.45
C ALA A 54 -1.95 -4.67 4.97
N THR A 55 -3.09 -5.23 5.40
CA THR A 55 -3.44 -5.38 6.82
C THR A 55 -2.49 -6.34 7.53
N GLU A 56 -2.18 -7.48 6.92
CA GLU A 56 -1.21 -8.45 7.46
C GLU A 56 0.19 -7.84 7.58
N HIS A 57 0.61 -7.02 6.60
CA HIS A 57 1.89 -6.32 6.66
C HIS A 57 1.97 -5.37 7.87
N ILE A 58 0.91 -4.60 8.13
CA ILE A 58 0.85 -3.70 9.31
C ILE A 58 0.92 -4.51 10.61
N HIS A 59 0.21 -5.64 10.71
CA HIS A 59 0.28 -6.50 11.89
C HIS A 59 1.71 -7.01 12.14
N LEU A 60 2.45 -7.39 11.10
CA LEU A 60 3.85 -7.82 11.23
C LEU A 60 4.75 -6.69 11.71
N LEU A 61 4.55 -5.46 11.22
CA LEU A 61 5.29 -4.29 11.70
C LEU A 61 4.99 -3.99 13.17
N GLY A 62 3.74 -4.16 13.62
CA GLY A 62 3.36 -3.99 15.02
C GLY A 62 3.90 -5.10 15.94
N ALA A 63 3.88 -6.36 15.48
CA ALA A 63 4.41 -7.50 16.24
C ALA A 63 5.94 -7.46 16.38
N ALA A 64 6.65 -6.86 15.43
CA ALA A 64 8.10 -6.64 15.52
C ALA A 64 8.51 -5.59 16.58
N VAL A 65 7.55 -4.87 17.17
CA VAL A 65 7.77 -3.79 18.14
C VAL A 65 7.52 -4.24 19.59
N GLU A 66 7.13 -5.49 19.86
CA GLU A 66 7.07 -5.99 21.24
C GLU A 66 8.48 -6.11 21.85
N PRO A 67 8.82 -5.35 22.92
CA PRO A 67 10.10 -5.50 23.58
C PRO A 67 10.12 -6.83 24.32
N LYS A 68 11.15 -7.63 24.06
CA LYS A 68 11.50 -8.81 24.85
C LYS A 68 11.65 -8.39 26.32
N ALA A 69 10.72 -8.83 27.16
CA ALA A 69 10.78 -8.71 28.62
C ALA A 69 11.98 -9.46 29.20
#